data_AF-A0A371NDZ4-F1
#
_entry.id   AF-A0A371NDZ4-F1
#
_cell.length_a   1.000
_cell.length_b   1.000
_cell.length_c   1.000
_cell.angle_alpha   90.00
_cell.angle_beta   90.00
_cell.angle_gamma   90.00
#
_symmetry.space_group_name_H-M   'P 1'
#
loop_
_entity.id
_entity.type
_entity.pdbx_description
1 polymer ?
#
loop_
_entity_poly.entity_id
_entity_poly.type
_entity_poly.pdbx_seq_one_letter_code
_entity_poly.pdbx_strand_id
1 'polypeptide(L)'
;MDPEEKIEELENQIAERDRKIRELELKLADCMGRVDEIRSEKSGLQEEVNRLQVMRLDLKLRDFQELEDENNRLKHRIEITKDLLDEARERLEILEGVVEGFLNQSLPERITGKKPDALIHYRERFRDSRFNNL
;
A
#
# COMPACT_ATOMS: atom_id res chain seq x y z
N MET A 1 -29.94 2.34 85.15
CA MET A 1 -29.19 3.29 84.30
C MET A 1 -29.93 4.60 84.41
N ASP A 2 -29.21 5.62 84.84
CA ASP A 2 -29.75 6.97 84.99
C ASP A 2 -30.08 7.53 83.59
N PRO A 3 -31.19 8.27 83.38
CA PRO A 3 -31.49 8.88 82.09
C PRO A 3 -30.33 9.75 81.56
N GLU A 4 -29.65 10.48 82.44
CA GLU A 4 -28.42 11.23 82.11
C GLU A 4 -27.32 10.32 81.52
N GLU A 5 -27.01 9.17 82.13
CA GLU A 5 -26.02 8.22 81.60
C GLU A 5 -26.41 7.72 80.21
N LYS A 6 -27.72 7.55 79.95
CA LYS A 6 -28.21 7.06 78.66
C LYS A 6 -28.11 8.11 77.57
N ILE A 7 -28.34 9.36 77.93
CA ILE A 7 -28.17 10.51 77.03
C ILE A 7 -26.69 10.63 76.65
N GLU A 8 -25.77 10.58 77.62
CA GLU A 8 -24.33 10.69 77.37
C GLU A 8 -23.81 9.54 76.47
N GLU A 9 -24.28 8.31 76.68
CA GLU A 9 -23.93 7.17 75.82
C GLU A 9 -24.40 7.39 74.37
N LEU A 10 -25.62 7.90 74.17
CA LEU A 10 -26.17 8.17 72.85
C LEU A 10 -25.45 9.32 72.16
N GLU A 11 -25.10 10.39 72.88
CA GLU A 11 -24.31 11.51 72.35
C GLU A 11 -22.94 11.05 71.86
N ASN A 12 -22.26 10.20 72.63
CA ASN A 12 -20.98 9.61 72.24
C ASN A 12 -21.11 8.72 70.98
N GLN A 13 -22.18 7.92 70.88
CA GLN A 13 -22.45 7.11 69.69
C GLN A 13 -22.74 7.96 68.46
N ILE A 14 -23.47 9.08 68.61
CA ILE A 14 -23.72 10.03 67.53
C ILE A 14 -22.41 10.67 67.08
N ALA A 15 -21.58 11.15 68.01
CA ALA A 15 -20.30 11.78 67.70
C ALA A 15 -19.35 10.84 66.94
N GLU A 16 -19.30 9.56 67.32
CA GLU A 16 -18.48 8.56 66.63
C GLU A 16 -19.02 8.23 65.23
N ARG A 17 -20.36 8.12 65.09
CA ARG A 17 -20.98 7.93 63.76
C ARG A 17 -20.74 9.13 62.85
N ASP A 18 -20.83 10.35 63.35
CA ASP A 18 -20.56 11.56 62.59
C ASP A 18 -19.09 11.63 62.14
N ARG A 19 -18.15 11.24 63.01
CA ARG A 19 -16.73 11.11 62.63
C ARG A 19 -16.57 10.11 61.49
N LYS A 20 -17.22 8.96 61.58
CA LYS A 20 -17.15 7.91 60.56
C LYS A 20 -17.79 8.33 59.24
N ILE A 21 -18.90 9.08 59.27
CA ILE A 21 -19.51 9.68 58.08
C ILE A 21 -18.51 10.61 57.38
N ARG A 22 -17.89 11.53 58.14
CA ARG A 22 -16.89 12.46 57.57
C ARG A 22 -15.70 11.74 56.93
N GLU A 23 -15.20 10.66 57.56
CA GLU A 23 -14.13 9.85 56.96
C GLU A 23 -14.55 9.17 55.66
N LEU A 24 -15.79 8.68 55.59
CA LEU A 24 -16.33 8.05 54.37
C LEU A 24 -16.54 9.07 53.26
N GLU A 25 -17.02 10.28 53.59
CA GLU A 25 -17.17 11.38 52.62
C GLU A 25 -15.82 11.79 52.03
N LEU A 26 -14.77 11.90 52.85
CA LEU A 26 -13.41 12.19 52.37
C LEU A 26 -12.88 11.09 51.44
N LYS A 27 -13.07 9.82 51.81
CA LYS A 27 -12.66 8.67 50.96
C LYS A 27 -13.46 8.64 49.66
N LEU A 28 -14.74 8.97 49.70
CA LEU A 28 -15.57 9.04 48.50
C LEU A 28 -15.09 10.15 47.56
N ALA A 29 -14.79 11.33 48.10
CA ALA A 29 -14.25 12.44 47.32
C ALA A 29 -12.91 12.09 46.65
N ASP A 30 -11.99 11.44 47.38
CA ASP A 30 -10.72 10.96 46.83
C ASP A 30 -10.94 9.94 45.69
N CYS A 31 -11.80 8.94 45.93
CA CYS A 31 -12.16 7.96 44.90
C CYS A 31 -12.77 8.61 43.65
N MET A 32 -13.64 9.62 43.81
CA MET A 32 -14.22 10.34 42.68
C MET A 32 -13.15 11.10 41.89
N GLY A 33 -12.23 11.80 42.57
CA GLY A 33 -11.11 12.48 41.91
C GLY A 33 -10.25 11.53 41.09
N ARG A 34 -9.89 10.36 41.65
CA ARG A 34 -9.13 9.33 40.95
C ARG A 34 -9.88 8.77 39.74
N VAL A 35 -11.20 8.61 39.82
CA VAL A 35 -12.01 8.15 38.68
C VAL A 35 -12.00 9.17 37.55
N ASP A 36 -12.06 10.47 37.88
CA ASP A 36 -12.02 11.54 36.87
C ASP A 36 -10.65 11.65 36.21
N GLU A 37 -9.55 11.49 36.96
CA GLU A 37 -8.19 11.38 36.42
C GLU A 37 -8.07 10.21 35.44
N ILE A 38 -8.50 9.01 35.85
CA ILE A 38 -8.46 7.80 35.00
C ILE A 38 -9.29 8.01 33.73
N ARG A 39 -10.45 8.67 33.82
CA ARG A 39 -11.28 8.98 32.64
C ARG A 39 -10.56 9.95 31.70
N SER A 40 -9.90 10.96 32.24
CA SER A 40 -9.13 11.92 31.44
C SER A 40 -7.96 11.24 30.73
N GLU A 41 -7.17 10.43 31.45
CA GLU A 41 -6.08 9.65 30.87
C GLU A 41 -6.58 8.70 29.78
N LYS A 42 -7.68 7.98 30.04
CA LYS A 42 -8.29 7.10 29.05
C LYS A 42 -8.70 7.86 27.78
N SER A 43 -9.26 9.07 27.91
CA SER A 43 -9.62 9.90 26.76
C SER A 43 -8.38 10.29 25.95
N GLY A 44 -7.32 10.76 26.61
CA GLY A 44 -6.07 11.13 25.96
C GLY A 44 -5.40 9.94 25.24
N LEU A 45 -5.40 8.76 25.88
CA LEU A 45 -4.91 7.53 25.24
C LEU A 45 -5.74 7.14 24.02
N GLN A 46 -7.07 7.31 24.08
CA GLN A 46 -7.94 7.01 22.95
C GLN A 46 -7.66 7.93 21.76
N GLU A 47 -7.43 9.22 22.01
CA GLU A 47 -7.06 10.20 20.99
C GLU A 47 -5.72 9.84 20.33
N GLU A 48 -4.70 9.48 21.12
CA GLU A 48 -3.40 9.10 20.58
C GLU A 48 -3.48 7.78 19.79
N VAL A 49 -4.26 6.80 20.26
CA VAL A 49 -4.53 5.57 19.49
C VAL A 49 -5.17 5.91 18.14
N ASN A 50 -6.18 6.78 18.12
CA ASN A 50 -6.84 7.18 16.88
C ASN A 50 -5.86 7.88 15.93
N ARG A 51 -5.03 8.78 16.45
CA ARG A 51 -3.99 9.48 15.67
C ARG A 51 -2.98 8.51 15.05
N LEU A 52 -2.47 7.57 15.85
CA LEU A 52 -1.53 6.55 15.37
C LEU A 52 -2.16 5.62 14.32
N GLN A 53 -3.45 5.30 14.46
CA GLN A 53 -4.16 4.52 13.45
C GLN A 53 -4.27 5.26 12.11
N VAL A 54 -4.57 6.56 12.13
CA VAL A 54 -4.60 7.40 10.92
C VAL A 54 -3.21 7.46 10.28
N MET A 55 -2.17 7.75 11.04
CA MET A 55 -0.79 7.80 10.53
C MET A 55 -0.37 6.46 9.90
N ARG A 56 -0.75 5.33 10.52
CA ARG A 56 -0.47 4.00 9.98
C ARG A 56 -1.20 3.76 8.66
N LEU A 57 -2.44 4.23 8.51
CA LEU A 57 -3.18 4.12 7.26
C LEU A 57 -2.56 4.98 6.16
N ASP A 58 -2.13 6.20 6.48
CA ASP A 58 -1.46 7.08 5.52
C ASP A 58 -0.15 6.50 4.99
N LEU A 59 0.66 5.90 5.88
CA LEU A 59 1.89 5.20 5.47
C LEU A 59 1.59 4.03 4.53
N LYS A 60 0.63 3.18 4.89
CA LYS A 60 0.23 2.05 4.04
C LYS A 60 -0.33 2.50 2.69
N LEU A 61 -1.07 3.60 2.65
CA LEU A 61 -1.60 4.16 1.42
C LEU A 61 -0.48 4.65 0.51
N ARG A 62 0.55 5.30 1.07
CA ARG A 62 1.73 5.72 0.33
C ARG A 62 2.49 4.52 -0.24
N ASP A 63 2.77 3.51 0.58
CA ASP A 63 3.44 2.29 0.12
C ASP A 63 2.66 1.62 -1.02
N PHE A 64 1.33 1.60 -0.93
CA PHE A 64 0.47 1.05 -1.98
C PHE A 64 0.55 1.84 -3.28
N GLN A 65 0.55 3.18 -3.20
CA GLN A 65 0.69 4.05 -4.36
C GLN A 65 2.05 3.87 -5.06
N GLU A 66 3.14 3.77 -4.30
CA GLU A 66 4.47 3.53 -4.84
C GLU A 66 4.55 2.18 -5.58
N LEU A 67 3.96 1.13 -4.99
CA LEU A 67 3.87 -0.19 -5.63
C LEU A 67 2.99 -0.18 -6.88
N GLU A 68 1.88 0.56 -6.87
CA GLU A 68 1.01 0.72 -8.03
C GLU A 68 1.73 1.42 -9.18
N ASP A 69 2.46 2.50 -8.89
CA ASP A 69 3.28 3.22 -9.86
C ASP A 69 4.39 2.34 -10.45
N GLU A 70 5.09 1.58 -9.62
CA GLU A 70 6.12 0.64 -10.09
C GLU A 70 5.51 -0.46 -10.98
N ASN A 71 4.38 -1.03 -10.57
CA ASN A 71 3.67 -2.04 -11.36
C ASN A 71 3.24 -1.49 -12.73
N ASN A 72 2.72 -0.26 -12.77
CA ASN A 72 2.31 0.39 -14.02
C ASN A 72 3.52 0.63 -14.95
N ARG A 73 4.66 1.07 -14.40
CA ARG A 73 5.91 1.18 -15.16
C ARG A 73 6.38 -0.17 -15.71
N LEU A 74 6.32 -1.23 -14.90
CA LEU A 74 6.71 -2.56 -15.34
C LEU A 74 5.79 -3.12 -16.41
N LYS A 75 4.46 -2.96 -16.27
CA LYS A 75 3.48 -3.34 -17.31
C LYS A 75 3.79 -2.67 -18.64
N HIS A 76 4.02 -1.37 -18.63
CA HIS A 76 4.35 -0.62 -19.84
C HIS A 76 5.66 -1.11 -20.48
N ARG A 77 6.70 -1.36 -19.67
CA ARG A 77 7.95 -1.94 -20.16
C ARG A 77 7.78 -3.33 -20.75
N ILE A 78 6.94 -4.17 -20.16
CA ILE A 78 6.61 -5.50 -20.66
C ILE A 78 5.94 -5.39 -22.02
N GLU A 79 4.98 -4.48 -22.17
CA GLU A 79 4.29 -4.22 -23.43
C GLU A 79 5.27 -3.80 -24.53
N ILE A 80 6.10 -2.78 -24.28
CA ILE A 80 7.14 -2.35 -25.23
C ILE A 80 8.08 -3.50 -25.59
N THR A 81 8.53 -4.27 -24.59
CA THR A 81 9.49 -5.36 -24.82
C THR A 81 8.86 -6.48 -25.64
N LYS A 82 7.57 -6.75 -25.44
CA LYS A 82 6.81 -7.71 -26.22
C LYS A 82 6.71 -7.25 -27.68
N ASP A 83 6.35 -5.99 -27.92
CA ASP A 83 6.25 -5.44 -29.27
C ASP A 83 7.59 -5.51 -30.01
N LEU A 84 8.69 -5.15 -29.33
CA LEU A 84 10.04 -5.27 -29.88
C LEU A 84 10.42 -6.73 -30.18
N LEU A 85 10.03 -7.67 -29.32
CA LEU A 85 10.29 -9.10 -29.52
C LEU A 85 9.48 -9.66 -30.69
N ASP A 86 8.23 -9.25 -30.83
CA ASP A 86 7.35 -9.66 -31.93
C ASP A 86 7.86 -9.08 -33.26
N GLU A 87 8.31 -7.82 -33.30
CA GLU A 87 8.98 -7.26 -34.48
C GLU A 87 10.28 -7.99 -34.82
N ALA A 88 11.10 -8.33 -33.82
CA ALA A 88 12.33 -9.09 -34.04
C ALA A 88 12.06 -10.49 -34.61
N ARG A 89 11.01 -11.16 -34.12
CA ARG A 89 10.56 -12.46 -34.65
C ARG A 89 10.09 -12.34 -36.09
N GLU A 90 9.28 -11.33 -36.42
CA GLU A 90 8.82 -11.07 -37.79
C GLU A 90 10.01 -10.84 -38.73
N ARG A 91 11.01 -10.05 -38.30
CA ARG A 91 12.24 -9.83 -39.06
C ARG A 91 13.00 -11.12 -39.32
N LEU A 92 13.13 -12.00 -38.32
CA LEU A 92 13.82 -13.29 -38.46
C LEU A 92 13.10 -14.21 -39.44
N GLU A 93 11.78 -14.35 -39.33
CA GLU A 93 10.96 -15.18 -40.22
C GLU A 93 11.10 -14.74 -41.69
N ILE A 94 11.03 -13.42 -41.95
CA ILE A 94 11.22 -12.91 -43.31
C ILE A 94 12.65 -13.16 -43.81
N LEU A 95 13.67 -13.00 -42.95
CA LEU A 95 15.07 -13.26 -43.32
C LEU A 95 15.34 -14.73 -43.60
N GLU A 96 14.72 -15.66 -42.87
CA GLU A 96 14.76 -17.09 -43.18
C GLU A 96 14.24 -17.34 -44.61
N GLY A 97 13.10 -16.75 -44.97
CA GLY A 97 12.57 -16.81 -46.34
C GLY A 97 13.50 -16.19 -47.39
N VAL A 98 14.24 -15.13 -47.06
CA VAL A 98 15.28 -14.56 -47.94
C VAL A 98 16.39 -15.57 -48.19
N VAL A 99 16.91 -16.20 -47.13
CA VAL A 99 17.98 -17.20 -47.21
C VAL A 99 17.52 -18.40 -48.04
N GLU A 100 16.35 -18.94 -47.75
CA GLU A 100 15.77 -20.05 -48.52
C GLU A 100 15.58 -19.69 -49.99
N GLY A 101 15.08 -18.49 -50.28
CA GLY A 101 14.91 -17.99 -51.63
C GLY A 101 16.22 -17.91 -52.42
N PHE A 102 17.32 -17.52 -51.77
CA PHE A 102 18.65 -17.54 -52.40
C PHE A 102 19.23 -18.95 -52.55
N LEU A 103 19.03 -19.83 -51.55
CA LEU A 103 19.50 -21.22 -51.59
C LEU A 103 18.84 -22.00 -52.73
N ASN A 104 17.55 -21.77 -52.95
CA ASN A 104 16.76 -22.45 -53.99
C ASN A 104 16.82 -21.75 -55.37
N GLN A 105 17.59 -20.67 -55.51
CA GLN A 105 17.65 -19.89 -56.74
C GLN A 105 18.46 -20.58 -57.84
N SER A 106 17.88 -20.69 -59.04
CA SER A 106 18.54 -21.30 -60.20
C SER A 106 19.61 -20.39 -60.84
N LEU A 107 20.60 -20.98 -61.53
CA LEU A 107 21.70 -20.26 -62.19
C LEU A 107 21.23 -19.16 -63.18
N PRO A 108 20.23 -19.40 -64.05
CA PRO A 108 19.73 -18.35 -64.95
C PRO A 108 19.13 -17.16 -64.20
N GLU A 109 18.39 -17.41 -63.11
CA GLU A 109 17.78 -16.34 -62.29
C GLU A 109 18.84 -15.49 -61.58
N ARG A 110 19.97 -16.09 -61.18
CA ARG A 110 21.10 -15.35 -60.62
C ARG A 110 21.75 -14.44 -61.67
N ILE A 111 21.91 -14.93 -62.90
CA ILE A 111 22.51 -14.18 -64.01
C ILE A 111 21.62 -13.01 -64.44
N THR A 112 20.30 -13.19 -64.43
CA THR A 112 19.35 -12.09 -64.73
C THR A 112 19.16 -11.11 -63.56
N GLY A 113 19.78 -11.36 -62.41
CA GLY A 113 19.70 -10.48 -61.24
C GLY A 113 18.35 -10.49 -60.54
N LYS A 114 17.51 -11.51 -60.77
CA LYS A 114 16.22 -11.66 -60.08
C LYS A 114 16.46 -11.80 -58.58
N LYS A 115 15.73 -11.03 -57.76
CA LYS A 115 15.81 -11.11 -56.29
C LYS A 115 14.72 -12.05 -55.77
N PRO A 116 14.95 -12.77 -54.66
CA PRO A 116 13.88 -13.51 -53.98
C PRO A 116 12.75 -12.58 -53.54
N ASP A 117 11.51 -13.05 -53.63
CA ASP A 117 10.33 -12.24 -53.27
C ASP A 117 10.34 -11.85 -51.79
N ALA A 118 10.81 -12.74 -50.91
CA ALA A 118 11.01 -12.44 -49.49
C ALA A 118 11.99 -11.26 -49.26
N LEU A 119 12.97 -11.05 -50.15
CA LEU A 119 13.91 -9.92 -50.05
C LEU A 119 13.25 -8.61 -50.47
N ILE A 120 12.32 -8.66 -51.41
CA ILE A 120 11.52 -7.51 -51.81
C ILE A 120 10.58 -7.15 -50.65
N HIS A 121 9.87 -8.14 -50.11
CA HIS A 121 8.98 -7.96 -48.95
C HIS A 121 9.72 -7.42 -47.72
N TYR A 122 10.89 -7.97 -47.37
CA TYR A 122 11.74 -7.45 -46.29
C TYR A 122 12.07 -5.98 -46.47
N ARG A 123 12.44 -5.59 -47.69
CA ARG A 123 12.80 -4.21 -48.01
C ARG A 123 11.60 -3.28 -47.98
N GLU A 124 10.39 -3.75 -48.29
CA GLU A 124 9.18 -2.94 -48.24
C GLU A 124 8.68 -2.78 -46.80
N ARG A 125 8.64 -3.87 -46.03
CA ARG A 125 8.18 -3.91 -44.64
C ARG A 125 9.07 -3.12 -43.68
N PHE A 126 10.40 -3.17 -43.87
CA PHE A 126 11.36 -2.53 -42.96
C PHE A 126 12.17 -1.39 -43.61
N ARG A 127 11.70 -0.84 -44.75
CA ARG A 127 12.40 0.23 -45.47
C ARG A 127 12.58 1.50 -44.64
N ASP A 128 11.58 1.83 -43.82
CA ASP A 128 11.45 3.11 -43.12
C ASP A 128 11.94 3.06 -41.66
N SER A 129 12.19 1.87 -41.10
CA SER A 129 12.61 1.71 -39.69
C SER A 129 14.07 2.11 -39.41
N ARG A 130 14.82 2.60 -40.40
CA ARG A 130 16.22 3.00 -40.24
C ARG A 130 16.45 4.46 -39.81
N PHE A 131 15.40 5.27 -39.58
CA PHE A 131 15.58 6.70 -39.26
C PHE A 131 14.63 7.33 -38.22
N ASN A 132 13.74 6.59 -37.54
CA ASN A 132 12.76 7.24 -36.65
C ASN A 132 13.01 7.16 -35.13
N ASN A 133 14.10 6.56 -34.65
CA ASN A 133 14.40 6.50 -33.20
C ASN A 133 15.91 6.64 -32.90
N LEU A 134 16.50 7.77 -33.26
CA LEU A 134 17.76 8.28 -32.69
C LEU A 134 17.58 9.73 -32.23
#